data_AF-A0A9N7R576-F1
#
_entry.id   AF-A0A9N7R576-F1
#
_cell.length_a   1.000
_cell.length_b   1.000
_cell.length_c   1.000
_cell.angle_alpha   90.00
_cell.angle_beta   90.00
_cell.angle_gamma   90.00
#
_symmetry.space_group_name_H-M   'P 1'
#
loop_
_entity.id
_entity.type
_entity.pdbx_description
1 polymer ?
#
loop_
_entity_poly.entity_id
_entity_poly.type
_entity_poly.pdbx_seq_one_letter_code
_entity_poly.pdbx_strand_id
1 'polypeptide(L)'
;SGFLGFGGKKVDAIDFYREQIKNLDKKMTIERQKILKDPKSIMSAAFVSFNSRWGAAVCAQTQQSKNPTLWLTNWAPEPRDVYWKNLSIPFVSLTIRKLVISISVFALVFFYMIPIAFVQSLANLEGLEKVAPFLRPLIEWKFVKSFLQGFLPGLALKIFLHFLPAILMIMSKIEGHVALSVLERRTAAKYYYFMLVNVFLGSIVAGTAFQQLHAFLHQSATQIPRNIGVSIPMKATFFITYIMVDGWAGIAGEILRLKPLVIFHLKNMFIVKTERDLEKAMNPGGVSFPETLPSLQLYFLLGIVYMVVTPILLPFILVFFALAYFVYRHQVINVYDQQYESAAAFWPHVHGRIIASLLISQLLLMGLLSTKEAANSTPLLVVLPVLTLAFHKYCKSRFEPAFRKYPLEEAMSKDTQDRALESEVDLKSYLSDAYLHPIFHSFEEVDLIEVKVEKNEDHVASSSPSKPSSPSPQHTDHDENEPAQTVQHYEVEPPQAMYHYEFESSDNVYRYDTGSQYQYYHY
;
A
#
# COMPACT_ATOMS: atom_id res chain seq x y z
N SER A 1 16.60 24.14 24.29
CA SER A 1 15.89 23.08 25.05
C SER A 1 16.90 22.10 25.63
N GLY A 2 16.75 21.72 26.91
CA GLY A 2 17.55 20.66 27.55
C GLY A 2 16.95 19.26 27.29
N PHE A 3 17.67 18.20 27.68
CA PHE A 3 17.22 16.80 27.52
C PHE A 3 15.87 16.60 28.22
N LEU A 4 14.85 16.12 27.48
CA LEU A 4 13.47 15.90 27.97
C LEU A 4 12.82 17.13 28.64
N GLY A 5 13.27 18.36 28.32
CA GLY A 5 12.71 19.59 28.88
C GLY A 5 13.32 20.05 30.21
N PHE A 6 14.28 19.32 30.78
CA PHE A 6 14.99 19.74 31.99
C PHE A 6 16.36 20.36 31.67
N GLY A 7 16.68 21.50 32.31
CA GLY A 7 18.05 22.05 32.35
C GLY A 7 18.51 22.94 31.18
N GLY A 8 17.59 23.54 30.40
CA GLY A 8 17.96 24.48 29.33
C GLY A 8 17.83 25.96 29.73
N LYS A 9 18.66 26.84 29.14
CA LYS A 9 18.41 28.29 29.18
C LYS A 9 17.07 28.59 28.49
N LYS A 10 16.21 29.37 29.16
CA LYS A 10 15.00 29.93 28.54
C LYS A 10 15.44 30.95 27.49
N VAL A 11 15.09 30.71 26.24
CA VAL A 11 15.35 31.58 25.10
C VAL A 11 14.03 31.81 24.39
N ASP A 12 13.90 32.95 23.70
CA ASP A 12 12.75 33.19 22.84
C ASP A 12 12.70 32.10 21.76
N ALA A 13 11.57 31.39 21.68
CA ALA A 13 11.41 30.28 20.75
C ALA A 13 11.41 30.76 19.29
N ILE A 14 10.84 31.93 19.02
CA ILE A 14 10.76 32.48 17.66
C ILE A 14 12.15 32.82 17.16
N ASP A 15 12.93 33.57 17.95
CA ASP A 15 14.28 33.96 17.55
C ASP A 15 15.21 32.75 17.46
N PHE A 16 15.10 31.81 18.41
CA PHE A 16 15.87 30.56 18.37
C PHE A 16 15.57 29.75 17.11
N TYR A 17 14.30 29.49 16.78
CA TYR A 17 13.96 28.72 15.58
C TYR A 17 14.26 29.49 14.29
N ARG A 18 14.12 30.82 14.28
CA ARG A 18 14.52 31.66 13.13
C ARG A 18 16.03 31.59 12.88
N GLU A 19 16.84 31.59 13.93
CA GLU A 19 18.28 31.39 13.82
C GLU A 19 18.62 29.97 13.37
N GLN A 20 17.93 28.95 13.88
CA GLN A 20 18.10 27.57 13.43
C GLN A 20 17.75 27.38 11.95
N ILE A 21 16.67 28.00 11.46
CA ILE A 21 16.31 27.99 10.04
C ILE A 21 17.43 28.61 9.21
N LYS A 22 17.92 29.81 9.59
CA LYS A 22 19.04 30.46 8.89
C LYS A 22 20.32 29.60 8.90
N ASN A 23 20.62 28.93 10.01
CA ASN A 23 21.78 28.06 10.11
C ASN A 23 21.64 26.79 9.27
N LEU A 24 20.43 26.21 9.21
CA LEU A 24 20.15 25.04 8.37
C LEU A 24 20.19 25.41 6.89
N ASP A 25 19.68 26.57 6.52
CA ASP A 25 19.69 27.08 5.14
C ASP A 25 21.12 27.32 4.64
N LYS A 26 21.96 27.98 5.45
CA LYS A 26 23.40 28.11 5.18
C LYS A 26 24.08 26.75 4.97
N LYS A 27 23.81 25.78 5.85
CA LYS A 27 24.36 24.42 5.72
C LYS A 27 23.87 23.74 4.43
N MET A 28 22.60 23.92 4.08
CA MET A 28 22.02 23.37 2.86
C MET A 28 22.72 23.91 1.61
N THR A 29 22.94 25.21 1.54
CA THR A 29 23.64 25.86 0.41
C THR A 29 25.09 25.39 0.29
N ILE A 30 25.79 25.24 1.41
CA ILE A 30 27.18 24.71 1.45
C ILE A 30 27.21 23.26 0.95
N GLU A 31 26.35 22.38 1.47
CA GLU A 31 26.29 20.98 1.03
C GLU A 31 25.87 20.87 -0.44
N ARG A 32 24.97 21.74 -0.92
CA ARG A 32 24.58 21.80 -2.35
C ARG A 32 25.79 22.09 -3.24
N GLN A 33 26.56 23.14 -2.93
CA GLN A 33 27.76 23.48 -3.70
C GLN A 33 28.80 22.37 -3.66
N LYS A 34 28.91 21.66 -2.53
CA LYS A 34 29.81 20.54 -2.37
C LYS A 34 29.39 19.35 -3.25
N ILE A 35 28.10 18.99 -3.26
CA ILE A 35 27.56 17.89 -4.08
C ILE A 35 27.76 18.17 -5.57
N LEU A 36 27.52 19.41 -6.02
CA LEU A 36 27.70 19.79 -7.43
C LEU A 36 29.17 19.77 -7.88
N LYS A 37 30.12 20.00 -6.97
CA LYS A 37 31.56 20.03 -7.25
C LYS A 37 32.25 18.68 -7.05
N ASP A 38 31.69 17.81 -6.20
CA ASP A 38 32.33 16.55 -5.84
C ASP A 38 31.92 15.41 -6.80
N PRO A 39 32.84 14.94 -7.67
CA PRO A 39 32.54 13.83 -8.57
C PRO A 39 32.25 12.51 -7.83
N LYS A 40 32.67 12.36 -6.56
CA LYS A 40 32.36 11.17 -5.75
C LYS A 40 30.89 11.10 -5.32
N SER A 41 30.16 12.21 -5.40
CA SER A 41 28.72 12.26 -5.12
C SER A 41 27.88 11.69 -6.27
N ILE A 42 28.49 11.49 -7.46
CA ILE A 42 27.82 10.88 -8.60
C ILE A 42 27.74 9.37 -8.40
N MET A 43 26.51 8.87 -8.37
CA MET A 43 26.24 7.44 -8.21
C MET A 43 26.44 6.70 -9.54
N SER A 44 26.82 5.42 -9.48
CA SER A 44 26.91 4.55 -10.65
C SER A 44 25.52 4.05 -11.11
N ALA A 45 24.57 4.98 -11.25
CA ALA A 45 23.21 4.75 -11.71
C ALA A 45 22.74 6.00 -12.46
N ALA A 46 21.98 5.81 -13.54
CA ALA A 46 21.45 6.89 -14.35
C ALA A 46 20.06 6.53 -14.89
N PHE A 47 19.22 7.55 -15.08
CA PHE A 47 17.99 7.44 -15.85
C PHE A 47 18.32 7.70 -17.32
N VAL A 48 17.85 6.82 -18.21
CA VAL A 48 18.10 6.92 -19.65
C VAL A 48 16.76 7.03 -20.36
N SER A 49 16.55 8.15 -21.04
CA SER A 49 15.36 8.44 -21.83
C SER A 49 15.60 8.14 -23.31
N PHE A 50 14.53 7.79 -24.03
CA PHE A 50 14.57 7.45 -25.45
C PHE A 50 13.52 8.27 -26.21
N ASN A 51 13.75 8.50 -27.50
CA ASN A 51 12.81 9.22 -28.38
C ASN A 51 11.55 8.40 -28.73
N SER A 52 11.45 7.16 -28.27
CA SER A 52 10.32 6.26 -28.54
C SER A 52 10.16 5.27 -27.38
N ARG A 53 8.92 4.87 -27.10
CA ARG A 53 8.63 3.81 -26.12
C ARG A 53 9.17 2.48 -26.61
N TRP A 54 9.15 2.23 -27.92
CA TRP A 54 9.76 1.05 -28.53
C TRP A 54 11.24 0.92 -28.17
N GLY A 55 12.02 1.99 -28.32
CA GLY A 55 13.46 1.97 -27.98
C GLY A 55 13.71 1.70 -26.49
N ALA A 56 12.93 2.33 -25.62
CA ALA A 56 12.99 2.08 -24.18
C ALA A 56 12.63 0.62 -23.83
N ALA A 57 11.59 0.06 -24.47
CA ALA A 57 11.15 -1.31 -24.26
C ALA A 57 12.20 -2.34 -24.66
N VAL A 58 12.93 -2.10 -25.76
CA VAL A 58 14.05 -2.95 -26.18
C VAL A 58 15.19 -2.88 -25.16
N CYS A 59 15.58 -1.67 -24.73
CA CYS A 59 16.67 -1.48 -23.76
C CYS A 59 16.37 -2.15 -22.40
N ALA A 60 15.16 -1.95 -21.86
CA ALA A 60 14.76 -2.47 -20.56
C ALA A 60 14.59 -4.00 -20.52
N GLN A 61 14.43 -4.67 -21.67
CA GLN A 61 14.16 -6.11 -21.76
C GLN A 61 15.36 -6.93 -22.27
N THR A 62 16.47 -6.29 -22.65
CA THR A 62 17.65 -6.95 -23.24
C THR A 62 18.88 -6.85 -22.35
N GLN A 63 19.73 -7.88 -22.39
CA GLN A 63 21.02 -7.90 -21.70
C GLN A 63 22.02 -7.02 -22.47
N GLN A 64 22.54 -5.97 -21.83
CA GLN A 64 23.39 -4.98 -22.49
C GLN A 64 24.86 -5.39 -22.61
N SER A 65 25.38 -6.14 -21.62
CA SER A 65 26.81 -6.48 -21.57
C SER A 65 27.04 -7.98 -21.37
N LYS A 66 28.25 -8.46 -21.72
CA LYS A 66 28.67 -9.86 -21.49
C LYS A 66 28.60 -10.24 -20.00
N ASN A 67 28.84 -9.28 -19.10
CA ASN A 67 28.75 -9.51 -17.67
C ASN A 67 27.32 -9.21 -17.18
N PRO A 68 26.59 -10.19 -16.64
CA PRO A 68 25.21 -10.00 -16.19
C PRO A 68 25.08 -9.06 -14.98
N THR A 69 26.17 -8.66 -14.32
CA THR A 69 26.13 -7.73 -13.18
C THR A 69 26.43 -6.27 -13.55
N LEU A 70 26.78 -6.01 -14.82
CA LEU A 70 27.11 -4.67 -15.30
C LEU A 70 26.06 -4.20 -16.31
N TRP A 71 25.75 -2.90 -16.28
CA TRP A 71 24.75 -2.27 -17.15
C TRP A 71 23.38 -2.95 -17.03
N LEU A 72 22.93 -3.16 -15.80
CA LEU A 72 21.62 -3.70 -15.49
C LEU A 72 20.54 -2.68 -15.84
N THR A 73 19.72 -3.00 -16.83
CA THR A 73 18.57 -2.18 -17.23
C THR A 73 17.30 -2.69 -16.55
N ASN A 74 16.52 -1.77 -15.99
CA ASN A 74 15.18 -2.03 -15.47
C ASN A 74 14.29 -0.89 -15.93
N TRP A 75 12.98 -1.14 -15.99
CA TRP A 75 12.00 -0.07 -16.15
C TRP A 75 12.15 0.95 -15.03
N ALA A 76 12.35 2.22 -15.40
CA ALA A 76 12.30 3.30 -14.43
C ALA A 76 10.85 3.40 -13.91
N PRO A 77 10.64 3.39 -12.58
CA PRO A 77 9.33 3.73 -12.03
C PRO A 77 9.03 5.19 -12.33
N GLU A 78 7.76 5.59 -12.31
CA GLU A 78 7.42 7.01 -12.48
C GLU A 78 8.13 7.90 -11.44
N PRO A 79 8.40 9.17 -11.73
CA PRO A 79 9.14 10.06 -10.82
C PRO A 79 8.60 10.12 -9.39
N ARG A 80 7.27 10.00 -9.22
CA ARG A 80 6.57 9.99 -7.92
C ARG A 80 6.76 8.68 -7.14
N ASP A 81 6.96 7.57 -7.85
CA ASP A 81 7.18 6.22 -7.31
C ASP A 81 8.66 5.98 -6.98
N VAL A 82 9.58 6.83 -7.45
CA VAL A 82 11.02 6.71 -7.13
C VAL A 82 11.28 6.96 -5.64
N TYR A 83 11.80 5.94 -4.96
CA TYR A 83 12.33 6.04 -3.60
C TYR A 83 13.82 6.41 -3.61
N TRP A 84 14.08 7.71 -3.72
CA TRP A 84 15.42 8.30 -3.91
C TRP A 84 16.48 7.85 -2.90
N LYS A 85 16.10 7.60 -1.64
CA LYS A 85 17.05 7.23 -0.57
C LYS A 85 17.78 5.91 -0.82
N ASN A 86 17.21 5.03 -1.64
CA ASN A 86 17.80 3.71 -1.94
C ASN A 86 18.64 3.67 -3.22
N LEU A 87 18.66 4.75 -4.01
CA LEU A 87 19.45 4.81 -5.26
C LEU A 87 20.97 4.80 -5.00
N SER A 88 21.42 5.27 -3.84
CA SER A 88 22.83 5.37 -3.48
C SER A 88 23.46 4.07 -2.98
N ILE A 89 22.68 2.98 -2.89
CA ILE A 89 23.16 1.72 -2.33
C ILE A 89 23.95 0.95 -3.40
N PRO A 90 25.22 0.58 -3.15
CA PRO A 90 26.00 -0.18 -4.11
C PRO A 90 25.46 -1.59 -4.29
N PHE A 91 25.55 -2.11 -5.52
CA PHE A 91 24.97 -3.40 -5.92
C PHE A 91 25.36 -4.57 -5.01
N VAL A 92 26.65 -4.67 -4.65
CA VAL A 92 27.15 -5.76 -3.78
C VAL A 92 26.51 -5.73 -2.39
N SER A 93 26.26 -4.53 -1.85
CA SER A 93 25.62 -4.37 -0.54
C SER A 93 24.16 -4.82 -0.55
N LEU A 94 23.46 -4.73 -1.70
CA LEU A 94 22.06 -5.16 -1.81
C LEU A 94 21.89 -6.65 -1.49
N THR A 95 22.80 -7.51 -1.95
CA THR A 95 22.73 -8.95 -1.67
C THR A 95 22.87 -9.25 -0.18
N ILE A 96 23.84 -8.62 0.48
CA ILE A 96 24.07 -8.78 1.93
C ILE A 96 22.87 -8.26 2.73
N ARG A 97 22.36 -7.07 2.38
CA ARG A 97 21.18 -6.48 3.03
C ARG A 97 19.96 -7.39 2.91
N LYS A 98 19.69 -7.92 1.72
CA LYS A 98 18.58 -8.86 1.50
C LYS A 98 18.74 -10.14 2.32
N LEU A 99 19.94 -10.68 2.42
CA LEU A 99 20.21 -11.85 3.26
C LEU A 99 19.97 -11.56 4.74
N VAL A 100 20.53 -10.47 5.26
CA VAL A 100 20.36 -10.06 6.67
C VAL A 100 18.88 -9.84 6.98
N ILE A 101 18.15 -9.10 6.14
CA ILE A 101 16.72 -8.88 6.35
C ILE A 101 15.92 -10.18 6.25
N SER A 102 16.26 -11.09 5.33
CA SER A 102 15.61 -12.40 5.26
C SER A 102 15.78 -13.20 6.56
N ILE A 103 16.98 -13.19 7.14
CA ILE A 103 17.25 -13.83 8.44
C ILE A 103 16.49 -13.12 9.57
N SER A 104 16.47 -11.78 9.58
CA SER A 104 15.72 -11.01 10.57
C SER A 104 14.21 -11.25 10.50
N VAL A 105 13.64 -11.36 9.29
CA VAL A 105 12.22 -11.69 9.09
C VAL A 105 11.94 -13.13 9.57
N PHE A 106 12.82 -14.08 9.28
CA PHE A 106 12.69 -15.44 9.80
C PHE A 106 12.70 -15.47 11.35
N ALA A 107 13.64 -14.75 11.97
CA ALA A 107 13.71 -14.62 13.42
C ALA A 107 12.44 -13.94 13.98
N LEU A 108 11.95 -12.88 13.33
CA LEU A 108 10.72 -12.21 13.70
C LEU A 108 9.54 -13.18 13.67
N VAL A 109 9.37 -13.95 12.59
CA VAL A 109 8.31 -14.97 12.49
C VAL A 109 8.41 -15.97 13.66
N PHE A 110 9.61 -16.49 13.93
CA PHE A 110 9.84 -17.46 15.01
C PHE A 110 9.53 -16.90 16.40
N PHE A 111 10.09 -15.75 16.79
CA PHE A 111 9.86 -15.18 18.12
C PHE A 111 8.42 -14.72 18.34
N TYR A 112 7.74 -14.33 17.26
CA TYR A 112 6.36 -13.90 17.34
C TYR A 112 5.36 -15.05 17.56
N MET A 113 5.81 -16.31 17.48
CA MET A 113 5.01 -17.44 17.95
C MET A 113 4.64 -17.34 19.44
N ILE A 114 5.43 -16.63 20.26
CA ILE A 114 5.17 -16.45 21.70
C ILE A 114 3.88 -15.63 21.94
N PRO A 115 3.71 -14.41 21.38
CA PRO A 115 2.43 -13.69 21.43
C PRO A 115 1.24 -14.49 20.88
N ILE A 116 1.43 -15.24 19.80
CA ILE A 116 0.35 -16.07 19.22
C ILE A 116 -0.06 -17.17 20.19
N ALA A 117 0.91 -17.86 20.79
CA ALA A 117 0.67 -18.86 21.82
C ALA A 117 -0.10 -18.25 23.01
N PHE A 118 0.27 -17.06 23.45
CA PHE A 118 -0.46 -16.33 24.49
C PHE A 118 -1.92 -16.07 24.07
N VAL A 119 -2.18 -15.54 22.87
CA VAL A 119 -3.55 -15.32 22.37
C VAL A 119 -4.35 -16.63 22.31
N GLN A 120 -3.73 -17.71 21.84
CA GLN A 120 -4.39 -19.03 21.77
C GLN A 120 -4.71 -19.60 23.15
N SER A 121 -3.92 -19.27 24.18
CA SER A 121 -4.23 -19.64 25.56
C SER A 121 -5.46 -18.89 26.10
N LEU A 122 -5.67 -17.63 25.69
CA LEU A 122 -6.86 -16.84 26.06
C LEU A 122 -8.13 -17.35 25.38
N ALA A 123 -8.00 -17.98 24.20
CA ALA A 123 -9.13 -18.56 23.47
C ALA A 123 -9.65 -19.87 24.11
N ASN A 124 -8.87 -20.52 24.98
CA ASN A 124 -9.27 -21.73 25.69
C ASN A 124 -9.61 -21.42 27.16
N LEU A 125 -10.68 -22.00 27.69
CA LEU A 125 -11.14 -21.75 29.06
C LEU A 125 -10.10 -22.17 30.10
N GLU A 126 -9.52 -23.36 29.93
CA GLU A 126 -8.45 -23.87 30.81
C GLU A 126 -7.17 -23.04 30.72
N GLY A 127 -6.90 -22.44 29.55
CA GLY A 127 -5.75 -21.54 29.36
C GLY A 127 -5.98 -20.19 30.04
N LEU A 128 -7.18 -19.64 29.91
CA LEU A 128 -7.58 -18.38 30.55
C LEU A 128 -7.49 -18.47 32.09
N GLU A 129 -7.96 -19.56 32.69
CA GLU A 129 -7.89 -19.77 34.14
C GLU A 129 -6.46 -19.94 34.68
N LYS A 130 -5.53 -20.40 33.85
CA LYS A 130 -4.11 -20.52 34.17
C LYS A 130 -3.36 -19.20 34.04
N VAL A 131 -3.64 -18.43 32.98
CA VAL A 131 -2.94 -17.18 32.68
C VAL A 131 -3.45 -16.01 33.54
N ALA A 132 -4.74 -15.99 33.85
CA ALA A 132 -5.37 -14.92 34.61
C ALA A 132 -6.26 -15.49 35.73
N PRO A 133 -5.68 -16.05 36.81
CA PRO A 133 -6.44 -16.67 37.90
C PRO A 133 -7.34 -15.69 38.65
N PHE A 134 -7.07 -14.38 38.57
CA PHE A 134 -7.91 -13.33 39.14
C PHE A 134 -9.25 -13.15 38.40
N LEU A 135 -9.40 -13.67 37.18
CA LEU A 135 -10.66 -13.61 36.44
C LEU A 135 -11.64 -14.72 36.86
N ARG A 136 -11.25 -15.69 37.70
CA ARG A 136 -12.11 -16.80 38.14
C ARG A 136 -13.50 -16.36 38.65
N PRO A 137 -13.63 -15.32 39.51
CA PRO A 137 -14.95 -14.87 39.98
C PRO A 137 -15.81 -14.25 38.86
N LEU A 138 -15.18 -13.64 37.85
CA LEU A 138 -15.86 -13.02 36.71
C LEU A 138 -16.23 -14.05 35.62
N ILE A 139 -15.48 -15.14 35.51
CA ILE A 139 -15.71 -16.22 34.54
C ILE A 139 -16.97 -17.04 34.88
N GLU A 140 -17.45 -17.01 36.13
CA GLU A 140 -18.71 -17.66 36.54
C GLU A 140 -19.95 -17.03 35.87
N TRP A 141 -19.86 -15.77 35.44
CA TRP A 141 -20.96 -15.10 34.75
C TRP A 141 -20.98 -15.50 33.27
N LYS A 142 -22.03 -16.25 32.86
CA LYS A 142 -22.18 -16.80 31.48
C LYS A 142 -21.95 -15.77 30.37
N PHE A 143 -22.39 -14.53 30.56
CA PHE A 143 -22.20 -13.44 29.59
C PHE A 143 -20.73 -13.03 29.47
N VAL A 144 -20.07 -12.78 30.61
CA VAL A 144 -18.66 -12.36 30.68
C VAL A 144 -17.73 -13.45 30.14
N LYS A 145 -18.02 -14.71 30.46
CA LYS A 145 -17.33 -15.88 29.91
C LYS A 145 -17.40 -15.93 28.38
N SER A 146 -18.59 -15.74 27.81
CA SER A 146 -18.79 -15.77 26.35
C SER A 146 -18.07 -14.62 25.65
N PHE A 147 -18.07 -13.42 26.25
CA PHE A 147 -17.34 -12.26 25.75
C PHE A 147 -15.83 -12.46 25.79
N LEU A 148 -15.29 -12.91 26.94
CA LEU A 148 -13.86 -13.18 27.13
C LEU A 148 -13.36 -14.27 26.18
N GLN A 149 -14.12 -15.35 25.97
CA GLN A 149 -13.67 -16.46 25.12
C GLN A 149 -13.80 -16.13 23.62
N GLY A 150 -14.83 -15.38 23.22
CA GLY A 150 -15.10 -15.08 21.81
C GLY A 150 -14.37 -13.85 21.29
N PHE A 151 -14.44 -12.74 22.01
CA PHE A 151 -14.01 -11.42 21.51
C PHE A 151 -12.55 -11.09 21.86
N LEU A 152 -12.12 -11.38 23.09
CA LEU A 152 -10.81 -10.98 23.61
C LEU A 152 -9.63 -11.54 22.78
N PRO A 153 -9.61 -12.81 22.34
CA PRO A 153 -8.48 -13.35 21.58
C PRO A 153 -8.33 -12.66 20.22
N GLY A 154 -9.45 -12.38 19.54
CA GLY A 154 -9.45 -11.66 18.27
C GLY A 154 -8.94 -10.23 18.42
N LEU A 155 -9.38 -9.53 19.47
CA LEU A 155 -8.90 -8.17 19.77
C LEU A 155 -7.42 -8.16 20.15
N ALA A 156 -6.99 -9.09 21.01
CA ALA A 156 -5.59 -9.21 21.42
C ALA A 156 -4.68 -9.48 20.22
N LEU A 157 -5.08 -10.38 19.32
CA LEU A 157 -4.35 -10.64 18.09
C LEU A 157 -4.23 -9.38 17.24
N LYS A 158 -5.32 -8.66 17.02
CA LYS A 158 -5.33 -7.40 16.26
C LYS A 158 -4.38 -6.36 16.85
N ILE A 159 -4.36 -6.21 18.17
CA ILE A 159 -3.45 -5.29 18.86
C ILE A 159 -1.99 -5.67 18.63
N PHE A 160 -1.64 -6.96 18.77
CA PHE A 160 -0.29 -7.42 18.49
C PHE A 160 0.12 -7.11 17.04
N LEU A 161 -0.77 -7.40 16.08
CA LEU A 161 -0.50 -7.22 14.66
C LEU A 161 -0.44 -5.74 14.22
N HIS A 162 -0.98 -4.81 15.00
CA HIS A 162 -1.12 -3.39 14.60
C HIS A 162 0.20 -2.72 14.16
N PHE A 163 1.30 -2.97 14.86
CA PHE A 163 2.59 -2.33 14.55
C PHE A 163 3.42 -3.09 13.51
N LEU A 164 3.04 -4.32 13.18
CA LEU A 164 3.84 -5.21 12.39
C LEU A 164 4.05 -4.74 10.94
N PRO A 165 3.03 -4.24 10.21
CA PRO A 165 3.23 -3.72 8.86
C PRO A 165 4.25 -2.59 8.80
N ALA A 166 4.27 -1.70 9.80
CA ALA A 166 5.26 -0.63 9.90
C ALA A 166 6.68 -1.18 10.09
N ILE A 167 6.86 -2.20 10.93
CA ILE A 167 8.16 -2.88 11.13
C ILE A 167 8.62 -3.53 9.82
N LEU A 168 7.73 -4.25 9.13
CA LEU A 168 8.04 -4.92 7.86
C LEU A 168 8.34 -3.92 6.71
N MET A 169 7.70 -2.75 6.74
CA MET A 169 7.99 -1.66 5.82
C MET A 169 9.40 -1.09 6.05
N ILE A 170 9.79 -0.88 7.32
CA ILE A 170 11.15 -0.44 7.66
C ILE A 170 12.18 -1.48 7.19
N MET A 171 11.94 -2.76 7.45
CA MET A 171 12.80 -3.85 6.97
C MET A 171 12.92 -3.83 5.44
N SER A 172 11.82 -3.65 4.72
CA SER A 172 11.83 -3.59 3.25
C SER A 172 12.54 -2.34 2.72
N LYS A 173 12.52 -1.20 3.45
CA LYS A 173 13.28 0.00 3.07
C LYS A 173 14.78 -0.26 3.15
N ILE A 174 15.22 -1.00 4.17
CA ILE A 174 16.64 -1.38 4.37
C ILE A 174 17.15 -2.34 3.27
N GLU A 175 16.28 -3.13 2.64
CA GLU A 175 16.63 -4.04 1.53
C GLU A 175 17.12 -3.31 0.27
N GLY A 176 16.80 -2.02 0.11
CA GLY A 176 17.29 -1.21 -1.00
C GLY A 176 16.47 -1.30 -2.29
N HIS A 177 15.14 -1.42 -2.22
CA HIS A 177 14.28 -1.31 -3.40
C HIS A 177 14.13 0.15 -3.84
N VAL A 178 14.14 0.40 -5.15
CA VAL A 178 14.16 1.75 -5.75
C VAL A 178 12.77 2.35 -5.97
N ALA A 179 11.71 1.54 -6.02
CA ALA A 179 10.34 2.00 -6.23
C ALA A 179 9.47 1.79 -4.97
N LEU A 180 8.58 2.73 -4.66
CA LEU A 180 7.60 2.62 -3.57
C LEU A 180 6.63 1.45 -3.83
N SER A 181 6.16 1.30 -5.06
CA SER A 181 5.30 0.20 -5.52
C SER A 181 5.94 -1.17 -5.25
N VAL A 182 7.23 -1.32 -5.52
CA VAL A 182 7.99 -2.56 -5.23
C VAL A 182 8.18 -2.74 -3.74
N LEU A 183 8.46 -1.67 -3.00
CA LEU A 183 8.62 -1.69 -1.55
C LEU A 183 7.34 -2.16 -0.85
N GLU A 184 6.18 -1.65 -1.26
CA GLU A 184 4.88 -2.06 -0.73
C GLU A 184 4.57 -3.52 -1.07
N ARG A 185 4.80 -3.94 -2.31
CA ARG A 185 4.63 -5.34 -2.74
C ARG A 185 5.50 -6.31 -1.94
N ARG A 186 6.75 -5.93 -1.65
CA ARG A 186 7.69 -6.74 -0.86
C ARG A 186 7.30 -6.78 0.62
N THR A 187 6.80 -5.66 1.15
CA THR A 187 6.25 -5.60 2.51
C THR A 187 5.01 -6.48 2.64
N ALA A 188 4.07 -6.37 1.69
CA ALA A 188 2.89 -7.22 1.61
C ALA A 188 3.26 -8.72 1.50
N ALA A 189 4.33 -9.06 0.77
CA ALA A 189 4.80 -10.44 0.69
C ALA A 189 5.29 -10.97 2.04
N LYS A 190 6.12 -10.21 2.75
CA LYS A 190 6.59 -10.58 4.09
C LYS A 190 5.41 -10.72 5.06
N TYR A 191 4.47 -9.78 5.02
CA TYR A 191 3.30 -9.81 5.89
C TYR A 191 2.37 -10.99 5.56
N TYR A 192 2.18 -11.35 4.28
CA TYR A 192 1.46 -12.57 3.90
C TYR A 192 2.09 -13.83 4.47
N TYR A 193 3.40 -14.01 4.34
CA TYR A 193 4.08 -15.18 4.92
C TYR A 193 3.97 -15.21 6.44
N PHE A 194 4.06 -14.04 7.08
CA PHE A 194 3.83 -13.92 8.50
C PHE A 194 2.39 -14.33 8.88
N MET A 195 1.37 -13.82 8.19
CA MET A 195 -0.03 -14.17 8.44
C MET A 195 -0.28 -15.67 8.23
N LEU A 196 0.32 -16.26 7.20
CA LEU A 196 0.23 -17.69 6.93
C LEU A 196 0.88 -18.53 8.05
N VAL A 197 2.12 -18.21 8.43
CA VAL A 197 2.87 -19.04 9.39
C VAL A 197 2.41 -18.79 10.82
N ASN A 198 2.20 -17.54 11.22
CA ASN A 198 1.92 -17.22 12.62
C ASN A 198 0.41 -17.18 12.90
N VAL A 199 -0.37 -16.48 12.09
CA VAL A 199 -1.81 -16.34 12.35
C VAL A 199 -2.57 -17.59 11.97
N PHE A 200 -2.30 -18.20 10.81
CA PHE A 200 -2.99 -19.42 10.40
C PHE A 200 -2.36 -20.67 11.01
N LEU A 201 -1.16 -21.07 10.57
CA LEU A 201 -0.51 -22.30 11.04
C LEU A 201 -0.20 -22.22 12.54
N GLY A 202 0.34 -21.09 13.00
CA GLY A 202 0.73 -20.88 14.39
C GLY A 202 -0.46 -20.93 15.35
N SER A 203 -1.64 -20.44 14.96
CA SER A 203 -2.85 -20.59 15.78
C SER A 203 -3.34 -22.04 15.88
N ILE A 204 -3.22 -22.81 14.80
CA ILE A 204 -3.58 -24.23 14.78
C ILE A 204 -2.57 -25.05 15.62
N VAL A 205 -1.27 -24.78 15.45
CA VAL A 205 -0.19 -25.49 16.14
C VAL A 205 -0.05 -25.05 17.59
N ALA A 206 -0.03 -23.76 17.92
CA ALA A 206 0.11 -23.31 19.31
C ALA A 206 -1.10 -23.72 20.16
N GLY A 207 -2.28 -23.70 19.56
CA GLY A 207 -3.51 -24.18 20.18
C GLY A 207 -3.53 -25.69 20.46
N THR A 208 -2.64 -26.48 19.84
CA THR A 208 -2.47 -27.92 20.05
C THR A 208 -1.21 -28.24 20.86
N ALA A 209 -0.15 -27.44 20.70
CA ALA A 209 1.13 -27.56 21.38
C ALA A 209 1.00 -27.37 22.89
N PHE A 210 0.17 -26.46 23.41
CA PHE A 210 -0.01 -26.39 24.88
C PHE A 210 -0.55 -27.70 25.49
N GLN A 211 -1.20 -28.55 24.70
CA GLN A 211 -1.67 -29.88 25.13
C GLN A 211 -0.75 -31.02 24.64
N GLN A 212 0.07 -30.82 23.61
CA GLN A 212 0.80 -31.88 22.89
C GLN A 212 2.28 -31.55 22.54
N LEU A 213 2.89 -30.48 23.05
CA LEU A 213 4.25 -30.04 22.70
C LEU A 213 5.30 -31.14 22.91
N HIS A 214 5.13 -31.94 23.97
CA HIS A 214 5.97 -33.11 24.25
C HIS A 214 5.81 -34.24 23.19
N ALA A 215 4.64 -34.34 22.55
CA ALA A 215 4.39 -35.30 21.48
C ALA A 215 4.92 -34.81 20.13
N PHE A 216 4.81 -33.50 19.83
CA PHE A 216 5.28 -32.93 18.55
C PHE A 216 6.81 -32.93 18.41
N LEU A 217 7.57 -32.74 19.50
CA LEU A 217 9.04 -32.77 19.48
C LEU A 217 9.63 -34.18 19.24
N HIS A 218 8.81 -35.24 19.38
CA HIS A 218 9.25 -36.64 19.27
C HIS A 218 8.53 -37.44 18.18
N GLN A 219 7.71 -36.79 17.33
CA GLN A 219 6.96 -37.46 16.27
C GLN A 219 7.63 -37.37 14.89
N SER A 220 7.37 -38.38 14.06
CA SER A 220 7.87 -38.45 12.68
C SER A 220 7.15 -37.44 11.76
N ALA A 221 7.86 -36.91 10.75
CA ALA A 221 7.36 -35.88 9.82
C ALA A 221 6.05 -36.26 9.11
N THR A 222 5.77 -37.55 8.96
CA THR A 222 4.53 -38.09 8.38
C THR A 222 3.28 -37.82 9.23
N GLN A 223 3.41 -37.57 10.53
CA GLN A 223 2.25 -37.30 11.41
C GLN A 223 1.85 -35.83 11.47
N ILE A 224 2.70 -34.92 10.98
CA ILE A 224 2.45 -33.47 11.02
C ILE A 224 1.15 -33.09 10.28
N PRO A 225 0.95 -33.50 9.00
CA PRO A 225 -0.29 -33.14 8.29
C PRO A 225 -1.54 -33.77 8.93
N ARG A 226 -1.38 -34.97 9.53
CA ARG A 226 -2.45 -35.69 10.23
C ARG A 226 -2.91 -34.95 11.50
N ASN A 227 -1.99 -34.55 12.37
CA ASN A 227 -2.32 -33.86 13.62
C ASN A 227 -2.89 -32.46 13.36
N ILE A 228 -2.34 -31.74 12.37
CA ILE A 228 -2.89 -30.45 11.94
C ILE A 228 -4.30 -30.64 11.37
N GLY A 229 -4.51 -31.66 10.54
CA GLY A 229 -5.80 -32.01 9.94
C GLY A 229 -6.94 -32.12 10.96
N VAL A 230 -6.73 -32.88 12.04
CA VAL A 230 -7.74 -33.07 13.11
C VAL A 230 -8.01 -31.78 13.90
N SER A 231 -7.01 -30.92 14.00
CA SER A 231 -7.05 -29.72 14.84
C SER A 231 -7.70 -28.52 14.15
N ILE A 232 -7.75 -28.51 12.82
CA ILE A 232 -8.39 -27.46 12.01
C ILE A 232 -9.87 -27.26 12.37
N PRO A 233 -10.75 -28.30 12.34
CA PRO A 233 -12.15 -28.11 12.68
C PRO A 233 -12.35 -27.59 14.12
N MET A 234 -11.52 -28.02 15.07
CA MET A 234 -11.59 -27.56 16.47
C MET A 234 -11.31 -26.06 16.63
N LYS A 235 -10.56 -25.46 15.70
CA LYS A 235 -10.22 -24.03 15.72
C LYS A 235 -11.14 -23.15 14.87
N ALA A 236 -12.16 -23.72 14.23
CA ALA A 236 -13.10 -22.97 13.40
C ALA A 236 -13.78 -21.83 14.19
N THR A 237 -14.19 -22.07 15.45
CA THR A 237 -14.83 -21.06 16.29
C THR A 237 -13.94 -19.85 16.55
N PHE A 238 -12.64 -20.06 16.76
CA PHE A 238 -11.67 -18.96 16.92
C PHE A 238 -11.57 -18.11 15.64
N PHE A 239 -11.52 -18.75 14.46
CA PHE A 239 -11.45 -18.00 13.21
C PHE A 239 -12.77 -17.28 12.87
N ILE A 240 -13.92 -17.83 13.25
CA ILE A 240 -15.22 -17.14 13.12
C ILE A 240 -15.20 -15.85 13.93
N THR A 241 -14.80 -15.91 15.21
CA THR A 241 -14.78 -14.70 16.04
C THR A 241 -13.69 -13.73 15.61
N TYR A 242 -12.53 -14.22 15.14
CA TYR A 242 -11.50 -13.39 14.54
C TYR A 242 -12.03 -12.63 13.31
N ILE A 243 -12.77 -13.28 12.40
CA ILE A 243 -13.37 -12.62 11.23
C ILE A 243 -14.40 -11.56 11.64
N MET A 244 -15.18 -11.80 12.70
CA MET A 244 -16.14 -10.80 13.19
C MET A 244 -15.44 -9.57 13.77
N VAL A 245 -14.37 -9.77 14.55
CA VAL A 245 -13.65 -8.67 15.23
C VAL A 245 -12.70 -7.92 14.29
N ASP A 246 -11.85 -8.65 13.58
CA ASP A 246 -10.87 -8.04 12.70
C ASP A 246 -11.47 -7.67 11.34
N GLY A 247 -12.29 -8.56 10.76
CA GLY A 247 -12.92 -8.36 9.47
C GLY A 247 -14.09 -7.38 9.53
N TRP A 248 -15.21 -7.77 10.12
CA TRP A 248 -16.43 -6.94 10.09
C TRP A 248 -16.24 -5.62 10.82
N ALA A 249 -15.84 -5.66 12.10
CA ALA A 249 -15.63 -4.44 12.86
C ALA A 249 -14.41 -3.63 12.37
N GLY A 250 -13.40 -4.28 11.77
CA GLY A 250 -12.28 -3.56 11.16
C GLY A 250 -12.68 -2.75 9.94
N ILE A 251 -13.43 -3.34 9.00
CA ILE A 251 -13.90 -2.59 7.81
C ILE A 251 -14.95 -1.55 8.19
N ALA A 252 -15.85 -1.86 9.15
CA ALA A 252 -16.77 -0.88 9.70
C ALA A 252 -16.05 0.27 10.43
N GLY A 253 -14.87 0.03 11.00
CA GLY A 253 -14.02 1.08 11.56
C GLY A 253 -13.24 1.86 10.49
N GLU A 254 -12.87 1.20 9.39
CA GLU A 254 -12.14 1.83 8.29
C GLU A 254 -12.95 2.95 7.63
N ILE A 255 -14.29 2.82 7.53
CA ILE A 255 -15.15 3.88 6.99
C ILE A 255 -15.04 5.19 7.78
N LEU A 256 -14.86 5.11 9.10
CA LEU A 256 -14.74 6.27 9.99
C LEU A 256 -13.38 6.96 9.85
N ARG A 257 -12.37 6.26 9.31
CA ARG A 257 -10.98 6.75 9.14
C ARG A 257 -10.48 7.50 10.38
N LEU A 258 -10.63 6.88 11.55
CA LEU A 258 -10.38 7.54 12.84
C LEU A 258 -8.96 8.12 12.95
N LYS A 259 -7.95 7.41 12.43
CA LYS A 259 -6.55 7.88 12.47
C LYS A 259 -6.34 9.17 11.66
N PRO A 260 -6.67 9.24 10.35
CA PRO A 260 -6.64 10.51 9.61
C PRO A 260 -7.48 11.62 10.25
N LEU A 261 -8.69 11.31 10.72
CA LEU A 261 -9.60 12.29 11.31
C LEU A 261 -9.01 12.97 12.56
N VAL A 262 -8.47 12.17 13.48
CA VAL A 262 -7.83 12.69 14.71
C VAL A 262 -6.58 13.51 14.38
N ILE A 263 -5.75 13.03 13.45
CA ILE A 263 -4.54 13.74 13.01
C ILE A 263 -4.91 15.08 12.35
N PHE A 264 -5.96 15.11 11.53
CA PHE A 264 -6.44 16.31 10.88
C PHE A 264 -6.87 17.37 11.91
N HIS A 265 -7.74 17.02 12.86
CA HIS A 265 -8.17 17.97 13.89
C HIS A 265 -7.02 18.45 14.77
N LEU A 266 -6.05 17.58 15.09
CA LEU A 266 -4.87 17.96 15.86
C LEU A 266 -3.97 18.93 15.07
N LYS A 267 -3.74 18.67 13.78
CA LYS A 267 -2.99 19.59 12.90
C LYS A 267 -3.72 20.92 12.74
N ASN A 268 -5.03 20.89 12.55
CA ASN A 268 -5.84 22.08 12.37
C ASN A 268 -5.80 22.98 13.62
N MET A 269 -5.83 22.38 14.81
CA MET A 269 -5.81 23.12 16.07
C MET A 269 -4.44 23.72 16.40
N PHE A 270 -3.33 23.06 16.04
CA PHE A 270 -2.00 23.45 16.53
C PHE A 270 -1.01 23.93 15.46
N ILE A 271 -1.17 23.55 14.19
CA ILE A 271 -0.14 23.72 13.15
C ILE A 271 -0.65 24.58 11.99
N VAL A 272 -1.89 24.40 11.55
CA VAL A 272 -2.43 25.06 10.36
C VAL A 272 -2.56 26.57 10.60
N LYS A 273 -1.91 27.36 9.73
CA LYS A 273 -2.01 28.83 9.73
C LYS A 273 -2.43 29.38 8.37
N THR A 274 -2.06 28.69 7.29
CA THR A 274 -2.35 29.09 5.91
C THR A 274 -3.24 28.07 5.21
N GLU A 275 -3.87 28.47 4.10
CA GLU A 275 -4.70 27.59 3.28
C GLU A 275 -3.91 26.41 2.69
N ARG A 276 -2.63 26.61 2.35
CA ARG A 276 -1.72 25.54 1.92
C ARG A 276 -1.43 24.53 3.04
N ASP A 277 -1.40 24.97 4.29
CA ASP A 277 -1.22 24.06 5.43
C ASP A 277 -2.49 23.22 5.66
N LEU A 278 -3.66 23.80 5.39
CA LEU A 278 -4.93 23.10 5.43
C LEU A 278 -4.98 21.99 4.37
N GLU A 279 -4.59 22.27 3.13
CA GLU A 279 -4.53 21.29 2.05
C GLU A 279 -3.59 20.12 2.41
N LYS A 280 -2.39 20.43 2.94
CA LYS A 280 -1.44 19.41 3.44
C LYS A 280 -1.99 18.60 4.62
N ALA A 281 -2.84 19.20 5.45
CA ALA A 281 -3.50 18.50 6.56
C ALA A 281 -4.64 17.60 6.06
N MET A 282 -5.34 17.99 5.00
CA MET A 282 -6.44 17.26 4.37
C MET A 282 -5.99 16.05 3.53
N ASN A 283 -4.68 15.87 3.29
CA ASN A 283 -4.17 14.75 2.50
C ASN A 283 -4.61 13.39 3.12
N PRO A 284 -5.48 12.63 2.42
CA PRO A 284 -6.02 11.37 2.91
C PRO A 284 -5.01 10.22 2.82
N GLY A 285 -3.97 10.33 1.98
CA GLY A 285 -3.08 9.24 1.63
C GLY A 285 -3.74 8.19 0.72
N GLY A 286 -2.94 7.22 0.28
CA GLY A 286 -3.40 6.12 -0.56
C GLY A 286 -3.89 4.91 0.22
N VAL A 287 -4.38 3.92 -0.53
CA VAL A 287 -4.77 2.62 0.01
C VAL A 287 -3.53 1.93 0.59
N SER A 288 -3.64 1.43 1.83
CA SER A 288 -2.56 0.68 2.50
C SER A 288 -2.41 -0.74 1.91
N PHE A 289 -1.85 -0.86 0.70
CA PHE A 289 -1.60 -2.14 0.05
C PHE A 289 -0.81 -3.15 0.90
N PRO A 290 0.22 -2.76 1.68
CA PRO A 290 0.96 -3.68 2.53
C PRO A 290 0.12 -4.40 3.60
N GLU A 291 -0.97 -3.77 4.05
CA GLU A 291 -1.83 -4.27 5.14
C GLU A 291 -3.08 -4.96 4.59
N THR A 292 -3.74 -4.31 3.63
CA THR A 292 -5.02 -4.78 3.08
C THR A 292 -4.85 -6.07 2.27
N LEU A 293 -3.85 -6.14 1.38
CA LEU A 293 -3.69 -7.31 0.50
C LEU A 293 -3.46 -8.62 1.29
N PRO A 294 -2.53 -8.68 2.25
CA PRO A 294 -2.30 -9.92 3.00
C PRO A 294 -3.48 -10.32 3.88
N SER A 295 -4.21 -9.35 4.44
CA SER A 295 -5.41 -9.60 5.24
C SER A 295 -6.52 -10.22 4.40
N LEU A 296 -6.80 -9.68 3.20
CA LEU A 296 -7.75 -10.28 2.25
C LEU A 296 -7.33 -11.71 1.83
N GLN A 297 -6.04 -11.93 1.61
CA GLN A 297 -5.49 -13.24 1.26
C GLN A 297 -5.61 -14.25 2.40
N LEU A 298 -5.49 -13.82 3.67
CA LEU A 298 -5.74 -14.68 4.82
C LEU A 298 -7.21 -15.12 4.87
N TYR A 299 -8.16 -14.20 4.69
CA TYR A 299 -9.58 -14.57 4.65
C TYR A 299 -9.90 -15.51 3.49
N PHE A 300 -9.28 -15.29 2.33
CA PHE A 300 -9.42 -16.21 1.20
C PHE A 300 -8.84 -17.60 1.49
N LEU A 301 -7.68 -17.68 2.14
CA LEU A 301 -7.09 -18.95 2.63
C LEU A 301 -8.04 -19.65 3.60
N LEU A 302 -8.55 -18.94 4.61
CA LEU A 302 -9.50 -19.50 5.58
C LEU A 302 -10.75 -20.04 4.89
N GLY A 303 -11.31 -19.31 3.92
CA GLY A 303 -12.47 -19.75 3.16
C GLY A 303 -12.22 -21.06 2.42
N ILE A 304 -11.11 -21.16 1.68
CA ILE A 304 -10.79 -22.37 0.91
C ILE A 304 -10.48 -23.56 1.82
N VAL A 305 -9.78 -23.35 2.95
CA VAL A 305 -9.47 -24.44 3.89
C VAL A 305 -10.74 -24.92 4.59
N TYR A 306 -11.58 -24.02 5.08
CA TYR A 306 -12.76 -24.37 5.87
C TYR A 306 -14.01 -24.69 5.03
N MET A 307 -14.02 -24.41 3.72
CA MET A 307 -15.14 -24.76 2.83
C MET A 307 -15.53 -26.23 2.93
N VAL A 308 -14.54 -27.13 2.97
CA VAL A 308 -14.78 -28.58 3.02
C VAL A 308 -14.88 -29.09 4.46
N VAL A 309 -14.18 -28.44 5.41
CA VAL A 309 -14.05 -28.91 6.79
C VAL A 309 -15.19 -28.41 7.69
N THR A 310 -15.54 -27.13 7.61
CA THR A 310 -16.56 -26.50 8.46
C THR A 310 -17.27 -25.39 7.67
N PRO A 311 -18.28 -25.73 6.84
CA PRO A 311 -18.92 -24.80 5.91
C PRO A 311 -19.57 -23.58 6.56
N ILE A 312 -19.89 -23.65 7.86
CA ILE A 312 -20.51 -22.55 8.61
C ILE A 312 -19.64 -21.28 8.66
N LEU A 313 -18.34 -21.40 8.39
CA LEU A 313 -17.41 -20.25 8.34
C LEU A 313 -17.60 -19.41 7.05
N LEU A 314 -18.10 -20.01 5.96
CA LEU A 314 -18.23 -19.34 4.66
C LEU A 314 -19.19 -18.14 4.65
N PRO A 315 -20.40 -18.22 5.24
CA PRO A 315 -21.29 -17.05 5.33
C PRO A 315 -20.60 -15.84 5.98
N PHE A 316 -19.77 -16.04 7.00
CA PHE A 316 -19.05 -14.95 7.67
C PHE A 316 -18.03 -14.28 6.75
N ILE A 317 -17.32 -15.07 5.95
CA ILE A 317 -16.37 -14.57 4.94
C ILE A 317 -17.10 -13.85 3.80
N LEU A 318 -18.23 -14.38 3.33
CA LEU A 318 -19.01 -13.76 2.26
C LEU A 318 -19.52 -12.39 2.67
N VAL A 319 -20.07 -12.28 3.90
CA VAL A 319 -20.48 -10.98 4.47
C VAL A 319 -19.30 -10.02 4.58
N PHE A 320 -18.14 -10.52 5.02
CA PHE A 320 -16.92 -9.71 5.07
C PHE A 320 -16.54 -9.16 3.68
N PHE A 321 -16.49 -10.00 2.63
CA PHE A 321 -16.12 -9.54 1.30
C PHE A 321 -17.17 -8.60 0.69
N ALA A 322 -18.46 -8.84 0.92
CA ALA A 322 -19.51 -7.94 0.48
C ALA A 322 -19.37 -6.54 1.12
N LEU A 323 -19.18 -6.50 2.44
CA LEU A 323 -19.00 -5.25 3.18
C LEU A 323 -17.69 -4.55 2.77
N ALA A 324 -16.59 -5.29 2.64
CA ALA A 324 -15.31 -4.77 2.15
C ALA A 324 -15.42 -4.18 0.74
N TYR A 325 -16.15 -4.84 -0.18
CA TYR A 325 -16.36 -4.33 -1.53
C TYR A 325 -17.06 -2.98 -1.52
N PHE A 326 -18.17 -2.83 -0.79
CA PHE A 326 -18.91 -1.57 -0.73
C PHE A 326 -18.09 -0.45 -0.08
N VAL A 327 -17.42 -0.73 1.04
CA VAL A 327 -16.63 0.27 1.76
C VAL A 327 -15.42 0.72 0.95
N TYR A 328 -14.60 -0.21 0.44
CA TYR A 328 -13.42 0.16 -0.34
C TYR A 328 -13.80 0.81 -1.67
N ARG A 329 -14.88 0.38 -2.33
CA ARG A 329 -15.37 1.06 -3.54
C ARG A 329 -15.76 2.51 -3.24
N HIS A 330 -16.49 2.74 -2.15
CA HIS A 330 -16.86 4.10 -1.74
C HIS A 330 -15.62 4.96 -1.43
N GLN A 331 -14.66 4.42 -0.69
CA GLN A 331 -13.46 5.18 -0.30
C GLN A 331 -12.50 5.42 -1.47
N VAL A 332 -12.36 4.49 -2.42
CA VAL A 332 -11.54 4.69 -3.62
C VAL A 332 -12.12 5.81 -4.50
N ILE A 333 -13.45 5.93 -4.58
CA ILE A 333 -14.09 7.00 -5.37
C ILE A 333 -13.97 8.37 -4.66
N ASN A 334 -14.16 8.40 -3.34
CA ASN A 334 -14.39 9.67 -2.63
C ASN A 334 -13.17 10.21 -1.86
N VAL A 335 -12.19 9.37 -1.55
CA VAL A 335 -11.20 9.70 -0.50
C VAL A 335 -9.77 9.35 -0.88
N TYR A 336 -9.49 8.13 -1.32
CA TYR A 336 -8.10 7.71 -1.48
C TYR A 336 -7.43 8.38 -2.68
N ASP A 337 -6.23 8.91 -2.44
CA ASP A 337 -5.38 9.47 -3.49
C ASP A 337 -4.35 8.43 -3.94
N GLN A 338 -4.21 8.27 -5.24
CA GLN A 338 -3.31 7.27 -5.80
C GLN A 338 -1.88 7.83 -5.87
N GLN A 339 -1.05 7.40 -4.91
CA GLN A 339 0.34 7.87 -4.80
C GLN A 339 1.23 7.42 -5.95
N TYR A 340 0.92 6.25 -6.54
CA TYR A 340 1.65 5.72 -7.67
C TYR A 340 0.77 4.86 -8.58
N GLU A 341 1.13 4.76 -9.87
CA GLU A 341 0.49 3.89 -10.86
C GLU A 341 1.38 2.67 -11.16
N SER A 342 0.88 1.47 -10.85
CA SER A 342 1.60 0.20 -11.03
C SER A 342 0.98 -0.69 -12.12
N ALA A 343 -0.12 -0.27 -12.74
CA ALA A 343 -0.85 -1.01 -13.77
C ALA A 343 -1.14 -2.46 -13.37
N ALA A 344 -1.57 -2.65 -12.11
CA ALA A 344 -1.85 -3.97 -11.51
C ALA A 344 -0.71 -5.00 -11.58
N ALA A 345 0.56 -4.57 -11.65
CA ALA A 345 1.73 -5.47 -11.69
C ALA A 345 1.89 -6.37 -10.44
N PHE A 346 1.08 -6.16 -9.40
CA PHE A 346 0.99 -7.03 -8.23
C PHE A 346 0.14 -8.29 -8.47
N TRP A 347 -0.70 -8.33 -9.52
CA TRP A 347 -1.66 -9.43 -9.75
C TRP A 347 -1.04 -10.83 -9.85
N PRO A 348 0.10 -11.05 -10.53
CA PRO A 348 0.76 -12.37 -10.54
C PRO A 348 1.13 -12.86 -9.13
N HIS A 349 1.46 -11.95 -8.21
CA HIS A 349 1.74 -12.29 -6.81
C HIS A 349 0.48 -12.69 -6.07
N VAL A 350 -0.64 -12.01 -6.31
CA VAL A 350 -1.95 -12.34 -5.73
C VAL A 350 -2.42 -13.71 -6.22
N HIS A 351 -2.40 -13.93 -7.54
CA HIS A 351 -2.74 -15.22 -8.14
C HIS A 351 -1.88 -16.37 -7.59
N GLY A 352 -0.56 -16.19 -7.52
CA GLY A 352 0.33 -17.21 -6.96
C GLY A 352 0.01 -17.58 -5.51
N ARG A 353 -0.40 -16.61 -4.69
CA ARG A 353 -0.80 -16.84 -3.30
C ARG A 353 -2.16 -17.52 -3.18
N ILE A 354 -3.11 -17.20 -4.06
CA ILE A 354 -4.40 -17.91 -4.16
C ILE A 354 -4.17 -19.39 -4.51
N ILE A 355 -3.33 -19.66 -5.50
CA ILE A 355 -2.93 -21.03 -5.85
C ILE A 355 -2.25 -21.72 -4.66
N ALA A 356 -1.35 -21.03 -3.95
CA ALA A 356 -0.73 -21.57 -2.75
C ALA A 356 -1.77 -21.93 -1.67
N SER A 357 -2.79 -21.07 -1.47
CA SER A 357 -3.89 -21.35 -0.54
C SER A 357 -4.71 -22.59 -0.96
N LEU A 358 -4.94 -22.79 -2.25
CA LEU A 358 -5.58 -24.01 -2.78
C LEU A 358 -4.73 -25.26 -2.48
N LEU A 359 -3.42 -25.19 -2.73
CA LEU A 359 -2.50 -26.30 -2.43
C LEU A 359 -2.48 -26.61 -0.93
N ILE A 360 -2.41 -25.58 -0.08
CA ILE A 360 -2.47 -25.74 1.38
C ILE A 360 -3.78 -26.43 1.78
N SER A 361 -4.93 -25.99 1.27
CA SER A 361 -6.21 -26.62 1.56
C SER A 361 -6.27 -28.09 1.13
N GLN A 362 -5.79 -28.43 -0.07
CA GLN A 362 -5.75 -29.81 -0.56
C GLN A 362 -4.85 -30.70 0.30
N LEU A 363 -3.67 -30.22 0.70
CA LEU A 363 -2.74 -30.94 1.58
C LEU A 363 -3.33 -31.16 2.97
N LEU A 364 -3.99 -30.14 3.54
CA LEU A 364 -4.63 -30.24 4.84
C LEU A 364 -5.85 -31.18 4.81
N LEU A 365 -6.64 -31.15 3.73
CA LEU A 365 -7.75 -32.07 3.52
C LEU A 365 -7.26 -33.52 3.42
N MET A 366 -6.14 -33.74 2.71
CA MET A 366 -5.48 -35.05 2.65
C MET A 366 -5.05 -35.51 4.04
N GLY A 367 -4.45 -34.63 4.85
CA GLY A 367 -4.10 -34.91 6.24
C GLY A 367 -5.30 -35.30 7.10
N LEU A 368 -6.42 -34.59 6.96
CA LEU A 368 -7.66 -34.87 7.69
C LEU A 368 -8.30 -36.20 7.26
N LEU A 369 -8.44 -36.48 5.96
CA LEU A 369 -9.08 -37.70 5.48
C LEU A 369 -8.26 -38.96 5.75
N SER A 370 -6.92 -38.84 5.77
CA SER A 370 -6.01 -39.92 6.17
C SER A 370 -6.29 -40.41 7.60
N THR A 371 -6.83 -39.55 8.48
CA THR A 371 -7.17 -39.95 9.85
C THR A 371 -8.47 -40.75 9.98
N LYS A 372 -9.36 -40.66 8.99
CA LYS A 372 -10.71 -41.25 9.02
C LYS A 372 -10.81 -42.59 8.28
N GLU A 373 -9.68 -43.25 8.02
CA GLU A 373 -9.59 -44.53 7.27
C GLU A 373 -10.25 -44.49 5.87
N ALA A 374 -10.45 -43.30 5.30
CA ALA A 374 -11.04 -43.09 3.99
C ALA A 374 -10.01 -43.29 2.86
N ALA A 375 -9.35 -44.45 2.85
CA ALA A 375 -8.26 -44.79 1.93
C ALA A 375 -8.67 -44.76 0.44
N ASN A 376 -9.95 -45.05 0.16
CA ASN A 376 -10.49 -45.05 -1.21
C ASN A 376 -10.49 -43.65 -1.86
N SER A 377 -10.47 -42.58 -1.06
CA SER A 377 -10.44 -41.19 -1.57
C SER A 377 -9.02 -40.67 -1.81
N THR A 378 -7.99 -41.33 -1.28
CA THR A 378 -6.60 -40.87 -1.32
C THR A 378 -6.04 -40.71 -2.74
N PRO A 379 -6.28 -41.62 -3.71
CA PRO A 379 -5.76 -41.45 -5.07
C PRO A 379 -6.29 -40.19 -5.77
N LEU A 380 -7.57 -39.88 -5.60
CA LEU A 380 -8.20 -38.69 -6.20
C LEU A 380 -7.64 -37.39 -5.58
N LEU A 381 -7.39 -37.39 -4.28
CA LEU A 381 -6.82 -36.22 -3.58
C LEU A 381 -5.37 -35.93 -3.95
N VAL A 382 -4.58 -36.92 -4.34
CA VAL A 382 -3.19 -36.72 -4.79
C VAL A 382 -3.13 -36.10 -6.20
N VAL A 383 -4.11 -36.38 -7.05
CA VAL A 383 -4.20 -35.81 -8.40
C VAL A 383 -4.48 -34.29 -8.36
N LEU A 384 -5.24 -33.81 -7.37
CA LEU A 384 -5.64 -32.40 -7.27
C LEU A 384 -4.46 -31.40 -7.14
N PRO A 385 -3.47 -31.59 -6.24
CA PRO A 385 -2.27 -30.74 -6.19
C PRO A 385 -1.48 -30.74 -7.49
N VAL A 386 -1.36 -31.90 -8.14
CA VAL A 386 -0.63 -32.04 -9.41
C VAL A 386 -1.33 -31.22 -10.50
N LEU A 387 -2.65 -31.33 -10.62
CA LEU A 387 -3.44 -30.53 -11.55
C LEU A 387 -3.35 -29.03 -11.24
N THR A 388 -3.40 -28.65 -9.97
CA THR A 388 -3.30 -27.26 -9.52
C THR A 388 -1.92 -26.66 -9.85
N LEU A 389 -0.84 -27.42 -9.67
CA LEU A 389 0.51 -27.01 -10.07
C LEU A 389 0.67 -26.93 -11.58
N ALA A 390 0.11 -27.88 -12.33
CA ALA A 390 0.11 -27.86 -13.78
C ALA A 390 -0.64 -26.62 -14.32
N PHE A 391 -1.81 -26.32 -13.76
CA PHE A 391 -2.58 -25.12 -14.07
C PHE A 391 -1.79 -23.85 -13.74
N HIS A 392 -1.17 -23.76 -12.56
CA HIS A 392 -0.33 -22.62 -12.21
C HIS A 392 0.83 -22.44 -13.18
N LYS A 393 1.51 -23.52 -13.55
CA LYS A 393 2.61 -23.49 -14.54
C LYS A 393 2.11 -23.00 -15.91
N TYR A 394 0.94 -23.47 -16.34
CA TYR A 394 0.30 -23.02 -17.57
C TYR A 394 0.00 -21.51 -17.51
N CYS A 395 -0.67 -21.04 -16.46
CA CYS A 395 -0.99 -19.63 -16.28
C CYS A 395 0.26 -18.76 -16.20
N LYS A 396 1.29 -19.23 -15.48
CA LYS A 396 2.57 -18.54 -15.36
C LYS A 396 3.25 -18.40 -16.72
N SER A 397 3.28 -19.47 -17.51
CA SER A 397 3.90 -19.44 -18.84
C SER A 397 3.09 -18.60 -19.84
N ARG A 398 1.76 -18.63 -19.77
CA ARG A 398 0.88 -18.00 -20.77
C ARG A 398 0.57 -16.53 -20.49
N PHE A 399 0.34 -16.17 -19.22
CA PHE A 399 -0.21 -14.86 -18.82
C PHE A 399 0.76 -13.99 -18.02
N GLU A 400 1.67 -14.55 -17.21
CA GLU A 400 2.63 -13.71 -16.46
C GLU A 400 3.47 -12.79 -17.38
N PRO A 401 3.90 -13.20 -18.60
CA PRO A 401 4.62 -12.32 -19.50
C PRO A 401 3.90 -10.99 -19.78
N ALA A 402 2.56 -10.96 -19.84
CA ALA A 402 1.79 -9.74 -20.08
C ALA A 402 1.93 -8.70 -18.95
N PHE A 403 2.24 -9.13 -17.73
CA PHE A 403 2.45 -8.25 -16.57
C PHE A 403 3.91 -7.84 -16.37
N ARG A 404 4.85 -8.49 -17.08
CA ARG A 404 6.30 -8.33 -16.84
C ARG A 404 7.05 -7.78 -18.04
N LYS A 405 6.55 -8.05 -19.23
CA LYS A 405 7.15 -7.68 -20.51
C LYS A 405 6.15 -6.79 -21.23
N TYR A 406 6.61 -5.62 -21.64
CA TYR A 406 5.81 -4.72 -22.45
C TYR A 406 5.96 -5.15 -23.93
N PRO A 407 4.87 -5.48 -24.63
CA PRO A 407 4.93 -5.95 -26.01
C PRO A 407 5.38 -4.82 -26.96
N LEU A 408 6.32 -5.14 -27.85
CA LEU A 408 6.88 -4.17 -28.80
C LEU A 408 5.87 -3.70 -29.85
N GLU A 409 4.88 -4.54 -30.18
CA GLU A 409 3.77 -4.20 -31.07
C GLU A 409 2.94 -3.05 -30.51
N GLU A 410 2.53 -3.14 -29.24
CA GLU A 410 1.79 -2.07 -28.56
C GLU A 410 2.64 -0.80 -28.41
N ALA A 411 3.93 -0.96 -28.11
CA ALA A 411 4.86 0.17 -28.02
C ALA A 411 4.92 0.96 -29.34
N MET A 412 5.04 0.25 -30.47
CA MET A 412 5.07 0.87 -31.79
C MET A 412 3.72 1.47 -32.20
N SER A 413 2.62 0.75 -31.91
CA SER A 413 1.26 1.22 -32.16
C SER A 413 1.00 2.55 -31.44
N LYS A 414 1.35 2.63 -30.15
CA LYS A 414 1.22 3.85 -29.34
C LYS A 414 2.14 4.97 -29.82
N ASP A 415 3.40 4.67 -30.12
CA ASP A 415 4.31 5.68 -30.68
C ASP A 415 3.82 6.21 -32.04
N THR A 416 3.12 5.41 -32.84
CA THR A 416 2.52 5.84 -34.12
C THR A 416 1.28 6.70 -33.91
N GLN A 417 0.43 6.34 -32.94
CA GLN A 417 -0.74 7.14 -32.55
C GLN A 417 -0.32 8.53 -32.04
N ASP A 418 0.67 8.59 -31.14
CA ASP A 418 1.15 9.86 -30.58
C ASP A 418 1.78 10.74 -31.66
N ARG A 419 2.55 10.17 -32.60
CA ARG A 419 3.10 10.93 -33.74
C ARG A 419 2.03 11.49 -34.67
N ALA A 420 0.87 10.83 -34.77
CA ALA A 420 -0.25 11.30 -35.58
C ALA A 420 -1.06 12.39 -34.88
N LEU A 421 -1.14 12.37 -33.55
CA LEU A 421 -1.90 13.31 -32.73
C LEU A 421 -1.10 14.57 -32.35
N GLU A 422 0.18 14.41 -32.04
CA GLU A 422 1.04 15.45 -31.48
C GLU A 422 2.28 15.66 -32.38
N SER A 423 2.15 16.54 -33.37
CA SER A 423 3.23 16.77 -34.35
C SER A 423 4.42 17.58 -33.81
N GLU A 424 4.31 18.25 -32.65
CA GLU A 424 5.35 19.17 -32.13
C GLU A 424 5.53 19.15 -30.59
N VAL A 425 5.45 17.99 -29.92
CA VAL A 425 5.87 17.95 -28.50
C VAL A 425 7.39 17.79 -28.41
N ASP A 426 8.07 18.80 -27.86
CA ASP A 426 9.49 18.70 -27.53
C ASP A 426 9.69 17.75 -26.33
N LEU A 427 9.77 16.46 -26.65
CA LEU A 427 9.96 15.38 -25.69
C LEU A 427 11.23 15.58 -24.84
N LYS A 428 12.24 16.28 -25.38
CA LYS A 428 13.52 16.47 -24.70
C LYS A 428 13.38 17.42 -23.52
N SER A 429 12.69 18.56 -23.70
CA SER A 429 12.43 19.50 -22.59
C SER A 429 11.45 18.92 -21.57
N TYR A 430 10.47 18.14 -22.01
CA TYR A 430 9.56 17.46 -21.08
C TYR A 430 10.29 16.43 -20.19
N LEU A 431 11.23 15.66 -20.75
CA LEU A 431 11.91 14.58 -20.04
C LEU A 431 13.20 15.01 -19.32
N SER A 432 13.77 16.19 -19.61
CA SER A 432 15.04 16.62 -19.01
C SER A 432 14.95 16.75 -17.49
N ASP A 433 13.85 17.28 -16.99
CA ASP A 433 13.68 17.59 -15.56
C ASP A 433 12.80 16.57 -14.84
N ALA A 434 12.22 15.59 -15.55
CA ALA A 434 11.28 14.63 -15.00
C ALA A 434 11.86 13.77 -13.85
N TYR A 435 13.15 13.42 -13.93
CA TYR A 435 13.85 12.60 -12.92
C TYR A 435 14.89 13.41 -12.14
N LEU A 436 14.66 14.71 -11.98
CA LEU A 436 15.46 15.51 -11.05
C LEU A 436 15.11 15.12 -9.61
N HIS A 437 16.11 15.05 -8.74
CA HIS A 437 15.85 14.74 -7.33
C HIS A 437 14.93 15.83 -6.73
N PRO A 438 13.87 15.50 -5.96
CA PRO A 438 12.88 16.48 -5.47
C PRO A 438 13.46 17.68 -4.72
N ILE A 439 14.60 17.47 -4.04
CA ILE A 439 15.39 18.54 -3.41
C ILE A 439 15.71 19.65 -4.41
N PHE A 440 16.05 19.33 -5.66
CA PHE A 440 16.40 20.31 -6.67
C PHE A 440 15.20 21.05 -7.25
N HIS A 441 14.01 20.43 -7.31
CA HIS A 441 12.77 21.10 -7.73
C HIS A 441 12.28 22.14 -6.71
N SER A 442 12.41 21.86 -5.42
CA SER A 442 11.98 22.79 -4.37
C SER A 442 12.72 24.13 -4.39
N PHE A 443 13.84 24.23 -5.12
CA PHE A 443 14.61 25.48 -5.21
C PHE A 443 14.13 26.40 -6.32
N GLU A 444 13.70 25.88 -7.47
CA GLU A 444 13.14 26.74 -8.53
C GLU A 444 11.84 27.40 -8.07
N GLU A 445 11.00 26.68 -7.32
CA GLU A 445 9.79 27.28 -6.73
C GLU A 445 10.12 28.36 -5.69
N VAL A 446 11.14 28.18 -4.84
CA VAL A 446 11.53 29.18 -3.84
C VAL A 446 12.16 30.40 -4.49
N ASP A 447 13.06 30.22 -5.46
CA ASP A 447 13.68 31.32 -6.21
C ASP A 447 12.60 32.12 -6.99
N LEU A 448 11.60 31.44 -7.58
CA LEU A 448 10.45 32.10 -8.23
C LEU A 448 9.54 32.84 -7.26
N ILE A 449 9.36 32.34 -6.03
CA ILE A 449 8.57 32.99 -4.98
C ILE A 449 9.30 34.23 -4.44
N GLU A 450 10.61 34.14 -4.16
CA GLU A 450 11.42 35.27 -3.71
C GLU A 450 11.44 36.39 -4.77
N VAL A 451 11.62 36.05 -6.05
CA VAL A 451 11.55 37.02 -7.16
C VAL A 451 10.16 37.67 -7.30
N LYS A 452 9.07 36.93 -7.00
CA LYS A 452 7.69 37.49 -6.98
C LYS A 452 7.46 38.43 -5.81
N VAL A 453 8.06 38.14 -4.65
CA VAL A 453 7.92 38.97 -3.45
C VAL A 453 8.73 40.27 -3.61
N GLU A 454 9.97 40.21 -4.10
CA GLU A 454 10.78 41.41 -4.39
C GLU A 454 10.12 42.33 -5.44
N LYS A 455 9.57 41.78 -6.53
CA LYS A 455 8.82 42.57 -7.53
C LYS A 455 7.59 43.28 -6.95
N ASN A 456 6.96 42.72 -5.92
CA ASN A 456 5.81 43.35 -5.27
C ASN A 456 6.23 44.39 -4.22
N GLU A 457 7.40 44.26 -3.61
CA GLU A 457 7.95 45.27 -2.68
C GLU A 457 8.48 46.51 -3.42
N ASP A 458 9.03 46.35 -4.63
CA ASP A 458 9.49 47.46 -5.48
C ASP A 458 8.35 48.37 -6.02
N HIS A 459 7.10 47.93 -5.94
CA HIS A 459 5.93 48.72 -6.34
C HIS A 459 5.30 49.57 -5.22
N VAL A 460 5.91 49.62 -4.03
CA VAL A 460 5.45 50.49 -2.95
C VAL A 460 6.51 51.54 -2.61
N ALA A 461 6.60 52.59 -3.44
CA ALA A 461 7.36 53.78 -3.11
C ALA A 461 6.61 55.09 -3.43
N SER A 462 6.34 55.82 -2.34
CA SER A 462 6.28 57.28 -2.21
C SER A 462 5.04 58.06 -2.68
N SER A 463 4.24 58.53 -1.70
CA SER A 463 3.63 59.86 -1.75
C SER A 463 3.58 60.48 -0.35
N SER A 464 4.20 61.66 -0.21
CA SER A 464 4.39 62.47 0.99
C SER A 464 3.09 63.11 1.53
N PRO A 465 3.07 63.70 2.75
CA PRO A 465 1.86 63.93 3.52
C PRO A 465 1.28 65.35 3.40
N SER A 466 -0.05 65.49 3.36
CA SER A 466 -0.74 66.73 3.70
C SER A 466 -2.10 66.48 4.40
N LYS A 467 -2.37 67.35 5.37
CA LYS A 467 -3.37 67.34 6.45
C LYS A 467 -4.85 67.58 6.01
N PRO A 468 -5.84 67.48 6.93
CA PRO A 468 -7.18 66.96 6.67
C PRO A 468 -8.30 68.02 6.64
N SER A 469 -9.47 67.67 6.07
CA SER A 469 -10.76 68.30 6.37
C SER A 469 -11.95 67.46 5.87
N SER A 470 -12.81 67.03 6.80
CA SER A 470 -14.23 66.64 6.60
C SER A 470 -15.11 67.91 6.44
N PRO A 471 -16.47 67.88 6.33
CA PRO A 471 -17.44 66.78 6.13
C PRO A 471 -18.52 67.06 5.03
N SER A 472 -19.45 66.10 4.85
CA SER A 472 -20.72 66.09 4.05
C SER A 472 -21.76 67.16 4.48
N PRO A 473 -23.09 67.14 4.15
CA PRO A 473 -23.95 66.46 3.14
C PRO A 473 -25.11 67.37 2.55
N GLN A 474 -26.12 66.77 1.85
CA GLN A 474 -27.61 67.01 1.88
C GLN A 474 -28.32 67.09 0.49
N HIS A 475 -29.20 66.12 0.15
CA HIS A 475 -30.71 66.13 0.11
C HIS A 475 -31.31 66.74 -1.19
N THR A 476 -32.40 66.30 -1.84
CA THR A 476 -33.71 65.64 -1.51
C THR A 476 -34.37 65.19 -2.86
N ASP A 477 -34.91 63.97 -2.97
CA ASP A 477 -36.34 63.51 -2.95
C ASP A 477 -37.10 63.49 -4.30
N HIS A 478 -37.58 62.29 -4.71
CA HIS A 478 -39.00 62.00 -4.97
C HIS A 478 -39.29 60.50 -5.25
N ASP A 479 -40.31 59.99 -4.56
CA ASP A 479 -41.07 58.71 -4.61
C ASP A 479 -41.61 58.33 -6.02
N GLU A 480 -42.15 57.15 -6.38
CA GLU A 480 -42.41 55.80 -5.82
C GLU A 480 -42.80 54.93 -7.05
N ASN A 481 -42.33 53.67 -7.14
CA ASN A 481 -43.05 52.51 -7.72
C ASN A 481 -42.11 51.30 -7.82
N GLU A 482 -42.35 50.28 -7.00
CA GLU A 482 -41.73 48.95 -7.06
C GLU A 482 -42.74 47.92 -7.58
N PRO A 483 -42.31 46.90 -8.34
CA PRO A 483 -41.91 45.68 -7.63
C PRO A 483 -40.58 45.08 -8.12
N ALA A 484 -39.77 44.66 -7.14
CA ALA A 484 -38.86 43.51 -7.13
C ALA A 484 -37.99 43.25 -8.37
N GLN A 485 -36.77 43.82 -8.38
CA GLN A 485 -35.61 43.26 -9.08
C GLN A 485 -34.51 42.94 -8.07
N THR A 486 -34.23 41.64 -7.91
CA THR A 486 -33.19 41.13 -7.01
C THR A 486 -31.82 41.21 -7.70
N VAL A 487 -30.97 42.08 -7.16
CA VAL A 487 -29.49 42.00 -7.02
C VAL A 487 -28.71 41.29 -8.14
N GLN A 488 -28.10 42.08 -9.03
CA GLN A 488 -26.97 41.63 -9.86
C GLN A 488 -25.71 41.48 -8.98
N HIS A 489 -25.36 40.23 -8.67
CA HIS A 489 -24.01 39.86 -8.27
C HIS A 489 -23.12 39.83 -9.52
N TYR A 490 -22.04 40.61 -9.53
CA TYR A 490 -20.93 40.37 -10.45
C TYR A 490 -20.19 39.12 -9.99
N GLU A 491 -20.46 38.01 -10.66
CA GLU A 491 -19.74 36.74 -10.53
C GLU A 491 -18.66 36.72 -11.62
N VAL A 492 -17.39 36.71 -11.20
CA VAL A 492 -16.25 36.54 -12.10
C VAL A 492 -16.08 35.04 -12.32
N GLU A 493 -16.57 34.53 -13.46
CA GLU A 493 -16.31 33.17 -13.93
C GLU A 493 -14.79 32.93 -14.13
N PRO A 494 -14.23 31.80 -13.66
CA PRO A 494 -12.93 31.33 -14.11
C PRO A 494 -13.03 30.74 -15.53
N PRO A 495 -11.97 30.80 -16.36
CA PRO A 495 -12.04 30.46 -17.77
C PRO A 495 -12.36 28.97 -17.98
N GLN A 496 -13.46 28.72 -18.70
CA GLN A 496 -13.83 27.41 -19.22
C GLN A 496 -12.82 26.98 -20.30
N ALA A 497 -11.87 26.12 -19.95
CA ALA A 497 -11.31 25.19 -20.91
C ALA A 497 -12.28 24.01 -21.05
N MET A 498 -13.16 24.08 -22.05
CA MET A 498 -14.04 22.98 -22.45
C MET A 498 -13.17 21.79 -22.89
N TYR A 499 -13.09 20.74 -22.07
CA TYR A 499 -12.77 19.41 -22.55
C TYR A 499 -14.05 18.81 -23.13
N HIS A 500 -14.16 18.76 -24.46
CA HIS A 500 -15.15 17.92 -25.12
C HIS A 500 -14.80 16.45 -24.83
N TYR A 501 -15.56 15.81 -23.96
CA TYR A 501 -15.69 14.36 -23.97
C TYR A 501 -16.71 14.00 -25.05
N GLU A 502 -16.26 13.57 -26.22
CA GLU A 502 -17.10 12.76 -27.11
C GLU A 502 -17.29 11.39 -26.44
N PHE A 503 -18.53 11.14 -26.00
CA PHE A 503 -18.97 9.84 -25.52
C PHE A 503 -19.28 8.98 -26.75
N GLU A 504 -18.27 8.27 -27.27
CA GLU A 504 -18.50 7.25 -28.28
C GLU A 504 -19.17 6.02 -27.62
N SER A 505 -20.46 5.86 -27.86
CA SER A 505 -21.22 4.67 -27.47
C SER A 505 -20.69 3.45 -28.23
N SER A 506 -19.88 2.62 -27.58
CA SER A 506 -19.44 1.34 -28.15
C SER A 506 -20.49 0.26 -27.91
N ASP A 507 -21.55 0.27 -28.72
CA ASP A 507 -22.31 -0.94 -29.04
C ASP A 507 -21.48 -1.81 -30.00
N ASN A 508 -20.46 -2.49 -29.47
CA ASN A 508 -19.73 -3.52 -30.21
C ASN A 508 -20.27 -4.91 -29.84
N VAL A 509 -21.39 -5.25 -30.45
CA VAL A 509 -21.87 -6.62 -30.59
C VAL A 509 -20.91 -7.37 -31.51
N TYR A 510 -20.21 -8.38 -30.98
CA TYR A 510 -19.41 -9.30 -31.78
C TYR A 510 -20.34 -10.10 -32.71
N ARG A 511 -20.36 -9.75 -34.00
CA ARG A 511 -20.95 -10.55 -35.07
C ARG A 511 -19.83 -11.32 -35.77
N TYR A 512 -19.85 -12.64 -35.62
CA TYR A 512 -19.03 -13.53 -36.43
C TYR A 512 -19.62 -13.57 -37.84
N ASP A 513 -18.94 -12.94 -38.81
CA ASP A 513 -19.21 -13.21 -40.23
C ASP A 513 -18.33 -14.35 -40.72
N THR A 514 -18.99 -15.47 -40.99
CA THR A 514 -18.47 -16.61 -41.73
C THR A 514 -18.56 -16.34 -43.22
N GLY A 515 -17.44 -16.35 -43.95
CA GLY A 515 -17.47 -16.71 -45.37
C GLY A 515 -16.43 -16.07 -46.30
N SER A 516 -15.38 -16.86 -46.61
CA SER A 516 -14.66 -16.92 -47.90
C SER A 516 -13.75 -15.71 -48.26
N GLN A 517 -12.57 -15.82 -48.88
CA GLN A 517 -12.00 -16.82 -49.78
C GLN A 517 -10.48 -16.95 -49.58
N TYR A 518 -9.99 -18.15 -49.90
CA TYR A 518 -8.59 -18.52 -50.06
C TYR A 518 -7.86 -17.66 -51.10
N GLN A 519 -6.64 -17.24 -50.80
CA GLN A 519 -5.59 -17.17 -51.82
C GLN A 519 -4.19 -17.36 -51.21
N TYR A 520 -3.63 -18.52 -51.49
CA TYR A 520 -2.22 -18.86 -51.36
C TYR A 520 -1.37 -17.95 -52.23
N TYR A 521 -0.23 -17.47 -51.72
CA TYR A 521 1.00 -17.44 -52.52
C TYR A 521 2.23 -17.73 -51.65
N HIS A 522 2.93 -18.77 -52.06
CA HIS A 522 4.32 -19.08 -51.73
C HIS A 522 5.25 -18.05 -52.40
N TYR A 523 6.08 -17.35 -51.63
CA TYR A 523 7.55 -17.46 -51.55
C TYR A 523 8.10 -16.32 -50.69
#